data_AF-A0A841BJ01-F1
#
_entry.id   AF-A0A841BJ01-F1
#
_cell.length_a   1.000
_cell.length_b   1.000
_cell.length_c   1.000
_cell.angle_alpha   90.00
_cell.angle_beta   90.00
_cell.angle_gamma   90.00
#
_symmetry.space_group_name_H-M   'P 1'
#
loop_
_entity.id
_entity.type
_entity.pdbx_description
1 polymer ?
#
loop_
_entity_poly.entity_id
_entity_poly.type
_entity_poly.pdbx_seq_one_letter_code
_entity_poly.pdbx_strand_id
1 'polypeptide(L)'
;MFISLESLNVPNRFVRHAGFLAELSPIVSDTDRHDATFQLVPGLSDSRLVSFASYNYGNSVLRHQDYRVRLGERQADDLFHQDSTFVMTPGLADPTAVSFRSVNFPDRYLRHRDLHIYIDPITDDAGRRDATFRVGPGFLPQFTFDASISAADTVTLVDRHRAAVASLAACTRLAGDEKLKVLRTYEKAINHRTITTPGVNASAQVGGSYLNVNFGVLFPQGGDEIAQTLLHEMAHCAGYTHPSRRDPDWSLGQSCDDPAPRPFDCPGDNGPYYGTPPLRAEFCIAGVQSDAQLRVDRKAAGERCEIDPDGLATLSA
;
A
#
# COMPACT_ATOMS: atom_id res chain seq x y z
N MET A 1 6.89 9.75 2.81
CA MET A 1 5.75 8.86 2.53
C MET A 1 5.03 9.36 1.29
N PHE A 2 4.76 8.47 0.34
CA PHE A 2 3.92 8.76 -0.81
C PHE A 2 2.44 8.54 -0.47
N ILE A 3 1.59 9.39 -1.03
CA ILE A 3 0.16 9.42 -0.79
C ILE A 3 -0.62 9.40 -2.10
N SER A 4 -1.90 9.09 -1.99
CA SER A 4 -2.92 9.38 -2.99
C SER A 4 -4.06 10.16 -2.33
N LEU A 5 -4.79 10.94 -3.13
CA LEU A 5 -5.94 11.72 -2.67
C LEU A 5 -7.20 11.22 -3.37
N GLU A 6 -8.05 10.49 -2.65
CA GLU A 6 -9.35 10.04 -3.17
C GLU A 6 -10.41 11.11 -2.88
N SER A 7 -11.31 11.37 -3.84
CA SER A 7 -12.48 12.22 -3.59
C SER A 7 -13.38 11.63 -2.51
N LEU A 8 -13.90 12.46 -1.60
CA LEU A 8 -14.86 12.02 -0.59
C LEU A 8 -16.16 11.53 -1.23
N ASN A 9 -16.65 12.24 -2.25
CA ASN A 9 -18.00 12.12 -2.80
C ASN A 9 -18.08 11.56 -4.23
N VAL A 10 -16.94 11.35 -4.90
CA VAL A 10 -16.87 10.64 -6.19
C VAL A 10 -16.00 9.39 -6.01
N PRO A 11 -16.61 8.26 -5.60
CA PRO A 11 -15.86 7.05 -5.23
C PRO A 11 -14.95 6.54 -6.34
N ASN A 12 -13.83 5.91 -5.97
CA ASN A 12 -12.84 5.34 -6.88
C ASN A 12 -12.24 6.36 -7.85
N ARG A 13 -12.21 7.65 -7.47
CA ARG A 13 -11.51 8.67 -8.24
C ARG A 13 -10.52 9.43 -7.40
N PHE A 14 -9.35 9.62 -7.99
CA PHE A 14 -8.18 10.17 -7.32
C PHE A 14 -7.70 11.41 -8.05
N VAL A 15 -7.14 12.34 -7.29
CA VAL A 15 -6.35 13.42 -7.86
C VAL A 15 -5.14 12.79 -8.55
N ARG A 16 -4.93 13.15 -9.81
CA ARG A 16 -3.72 12.83 -10.57
C ARG A 16 -3.38 13.98 -11.49
N HIS A 17 -2.15 14.03 -12.00
CA HIS A 17 -1.85 14.91 -13.12
C HIS A 17 -2.12 14.20 -14.46
N ALA A 18 -2.51 14.94 -15.50
CA ALA A 18 -2.77 14.46 -16.84
C ALA A 18 -2.50 15.60 -17.83
N GLY A 19 -1.54 15.45 -18.75
CA GLY A 19 -1.15 16.57 -19.63
C GLY A 19 -0.78 17.83 -18.83
N PHE A 20 -0.12 17.65 -17.68
CA PHE A 20 0.23 18.68 -16.70
C PHE A 20 -0.94 19.38 -15.99
N LEU A 21 -2.20 18.98 -16.18
CA LEU A 21 -3.34 19.48 -15.40
C LEU A 21 -3.71 18.50 -14.30
N ALA A 22 -4.18 19.00 -13.15
CA ALA A 22 -4.69 18.12 -12.09
C ALA A 22 -6.15 17.73 -12.36
N GLU A 23 -6.38 16.43 -12.50
CA GLU A 23 -7.66 15.83 -12.83
C GLU A 23 -8.13 14.86 -11.74
N LEU A 24 -9.43 14.57 -11.75
CA LEU A 24 -10.07 13.58 -10.91
C LEU A 24 -10.54 12.38 -11.76
N SER A 25 -9.85 11.25 -11.65
CA SER A 25 -10.19 10.07 -12.47
C SER A 25 -10.03 8.74 -11.73
N PRO A 26 -10.60 7.65 -12.29
CA PRO A 26 -10.20 6.30 -11.93
C PRO A 26 -8.73 6.07 -12.26
N ILE A 27 -8.11 5.13 -11.55
CA ILE A 27 -6.71 4.74 -11.72
C ILE A 27 -6.70 3.32 -12.25
N VAL A 28 -6.40 3.15 -13.54
CA VAL A 28 -6.58 1.87 -14.25
C VAL A 28 -5.33 1.38 -14.95
N SER A 29 -4.31 2.23 -15.07
CA SER A 29 -3.02 1.92 -15.66
C SER A 29 -1.86 2.27 -14.73
N ASP A 30 -0.68 1.73 -15.01
CA ASP A 30 0.54 2.08 -14.27
C ASP A 30 0.90 3.56 -14.41
N THR A 31 0.64 4.14 -15.59
CA THR A 31 0.77 5.59 -15.79
C THR A 31 -0.15 6.37 -14.86
N ASP A 32 -1.43 5.99 -14.77
CA ASP A 32 -2.36 6.65 -13.83
C ASP A 32 -1.87 6.52 -12.38
N ARG A 33 -1.33 5.35 -12.00
CA ARG A 33 -0.81 5.09 -10.65
C ARG A 33 0.35 6.02 -10.32
N HIS A 34 1.27 6.19 -11.26
CA HIS A 34 2.38 7.12 -11.14
C HIS A 34 1.90 8.57 -11.06
N ASP A 35 0.95 8.94 -11.91
CA ASP A 35 0.39 10.29 -11.99
C ASP A 35 -0.44 10.70 -10.75
N ALA A 36 -1.05 9.71 -10.08
CA ALA A 36 -1.88 9.88 -8.89
C ALA A 36 -1.11 9.72 -7.57
N THR A 37 0.22 9.50 -7.65
CA THR A 37 1.08 9.33 -6.48
C THR A 37 1.87 10.60 -6.24
N PHE A 38 1.71 11.17 -5.04
CA PHE A 38 2.39 12.39 -4.63
C PHE A 38 3.18 12.17 -3.33
N GLN A 39 4.28 12.87 -3.17
CA GLN A 39 4.93 13.02 -1.88
C GLN A 39 4.44 14.31 -1.23
N LEU A 40 3.93 14.21 0.01
CA LEU A 40 3.79 15.40 0.85
C LEU A 40 5.17 15.83 1.30
N VAL A 41 5.54 17.05 0.95
CA VAL A 41 6.80 17.69 1.33
C VAL A 41 6.51 18.97 2.10
N PRO A 42 7.47 19.50 2.88
CA PRO A 42 7.34 20.83 3.48
C PRO A 42 6.94 21.86 2.44
N GLY A 43 6.00 22.73 2.81
CA GLY A 43 5.51 23.81 1.96
C GLY A 43 6.65 24.69 1.44
N LEU A 44 6.59 25.07 0.16
CA LEU A 44 7.67 25.83 -0.46
C LEU A 44 7.74 27.28 0.04
N SER A 45 6.60 27.87 0.43
CA SER A 45 6.56 29.20 1.04
C SER A 45 6.65 29.18 2.57
N ASP A 46 6.28 28.07 3.21
CA ASP A 46 6.33 27.87 4.66
C ASP A 46 6.51 26.37 4.96
N SER A 47 7.64 26.01 5.54
CA SER A 47 8.01 24.62 5.79
C SER A 47 7.12 23.91 6.82
N ARG A 48 6.25 24.63 7.54
CA ARG A 48 5.25 24.05 8.45
C ARG A 48 3.98 23.59 7.73
N LEU A 49 3.82 23.99 6.48
CA LEU A 49 2.68 23.66 5.61
C LEU A 49 3.06 22.55 4.63
N VAL A 50 2.24 22.30 3.61
CA VAL A 50 2.46 21.20 2.66
C VAL A 50 2.48 21.65 1.21
N SER A 51 3.29 20.96 0.42
CA SER A 51 3.24 20.94 -1.04
C SER A 51 3.17 19.49 -1.53
N PHE A 52 2.64 19.28 -2.73
CA PHE A 52 2.49 17.95 -3.33
C PHE A 52 3.54 17.76 -4.43
N ALA A 53 4.65 17.10 -4.13
CA ALA A 53 5.64 16.75 -5.15
C ALA A 53 5.15 15.54 -5.96
N SER A 54 5.26 15.62 -7.28
CA SER A 54 4.93 14.49 -8.16
C SER A 54 5.91 13.34 -7.94
N TYR A 55 5.40 12.11 -8.00
CA TYR A 55 6.25 10.93 -7.98
C TYR A 55 7.07 10.77 -9.26
N ASN A 56 6.43 10.89 -10.44
CA ASN A 56 7.03 10.55 -11.72
C ASN A 56 7.56 11.73 -12.55
N TYR A 57 7.35 12.97 -12.08
CA TYR A 57 7.94 14.17 -12.69
C TYR A 57 8.88 14.82 -11.69
N GLY A 58 10.17 14.47 -11.81
CA GLY A 58 11.23 15.03 -10.99
C GLY A 58 11.20 16.55 -10.98
N ASN A 59 11.46 17.14 -9.81
CA ASN A 59 11.43 18.59 -9.59
C ASN A 59 10.06 19.28 -9.78
N SER A 60 8.95 18.56 -9.93
CA SER A 60 7.62 19.18 -10.11
C SER A 60 6.70 19.05 -8.89
N VAL A 61 5.84 20.05 -8.69
CA VAL A 61 4.82 20.08 -7.62
C VAL A 61 3.46 20.50 -8.18
N LEU A 62 2.37 20.11 -7.51
CA LEU A 62 1.07 20.72 -7.78
C LEU A 62 1.07 22.18 -7.33
N ARG A 63 0.57 23.05 -8.19
CA ARG A 63 0.31 24.46 -7.91
C ARG A 63 -0.99 24.90 -8.53
N HIS A 64 -1.58 25.98 -8.04
CA HIS A 64 -2.65 26.65 -8.78
C HIS A 64 -2.07 27.69 -9.76
N GLN A 65 -2.78 27.93 -10.86
CA GLN A 65 -2.56 29.02 -11.80
C GLN A 65 -3.90 29.37 -12.42
N ASP A 66 -4.30 30.64 -12.41
CA ASP A 66 -5.64 31.06 -12.86
C ASP A 66 -6.74 30.23 -12.17
N TYR A 67 -6.50 29.88 -10.90
CA TYR A 67 -7.30 28.98 -10.06
C TYR A 67 -7.37 27.51 -10.51
N ARG A 68 -6.83 27.15 -11.69
CA ARG A 68 -6.70 25.76 -12.15
C ARG A 68 -5.47 25.12 -11.51
N VAL A 69 -5.64 23.91 -10.96
CA VAL A 69 -4.51 23.18 -10.38
C VAL A 69 -3.80 22.41 -11.47
N ARG A 70 -2.48 22.48 -11.45
CA ARG A 70 -1.61 21.93 -12.48
C ARG A 70 -0.29 21.49 -11.89
N LEU A 71 0.38 20.61 -12.61
CA LEU A 71 1.75 20.23 -12.31
C LEU A 71 2.68 21.32 -12.88
N GLY A 72 3.54 21.88 -12.02
CA GLY A 72 4.55 22.87 -12.40
C GLY A 72 5.93 22.45 -11.95
N GLU A 73 6.93 22.64 -12.81
CA GLU A 73 8.33 22.50 -12.43
C GLU A 73 8.69 23.57 -11.41
N ARG A 74 9.40 23.19 -10.33
CA ARG A 74 9.78 24.09 -9.24
C ARG A 74 10.59 25.28 -9.76
N GLN A 75 10.15 26.45 -9.35
CA GLN A 75 10.84 27.72 -9.57
C GLN A 75 11.15 28.36 -8.22
N ALA A 76 12.19 29.18 -8.17
CA ALA A 76 12.66 29.81 -6.94
C ALA A 76 11.89 31.10 -6.57
N ASP A 77 10.93 31.52 -7.39
CA ASP A 77 10.18 32.75 -7.15
C ASP A 77 9.07 32.57 -6.10
N ASP A 78 8.79 33.67 -5.39
CA ASP A 78 7.82 33.67 -4.29
C ASP A 78 6.40 33.35 -4.74
N LEU A 79 6.02 33.70 -5.97
CA LEU A 79 4.68 33.43 -6.49
C LEU A 79 4.49 31.92 -6.68
N PHE A 80 5.45 31.24 -7.30
CA PHE A 80 5.43 29.79 -7.45
C PHE A 80 5.36 29.09 -6.09
N HIS A 81 6.18 29.53 -5.13
CA HIS A 81 6.16 28.97 -3.78
C HIS A 81 4.80 29.13 -3.10
N GLN A 82 4.18 30.31 -3.23
CA GLN A 82 2.86 30.58 -2.68
C GLN A 82 1.75 29.78 -3.39
N ASP A 83 1.80 29.68 -4.71
CA ASP A 83 0.82 28.96 -5.53
C ASP A 83 0.83 27.44 -5.30
N SER A 84 1.95 26.91 -4.80
CA SER A 84 2.17 25.48 -4.55
C SER A 84 2.11 25.08 -3.08
N THR A 85 1.82 26.02 -2.17
CA THR A 85 1.75 25.74 -0.73
C THR A 85 0.30 25.78 -0.23
N PHE A 86 -0.07 24.76 0.55
CA PHE A 86 -1.42 24.58 1.08
C PHE A 86 -1.39 24.35 2.59
N VAL A 87 -2.41 24.85 3.28
CA VAL A 87 -2.72 24.48 4.66
C VAL A 87 -3.59 23.24 4.63
N MET A 88 -3.09 22.13 5.17
CA MET A 88 -3.89 20.93 5.38
C MET A 88 -4.78 21.12 6.62
N THR A 89 -6.09 20.99 6.46
CA THR A 89 -7.09 21.14 7.54
C THR A 89 -7.91 19.86 7.67
N PRO A 90 -8.63 19.65 8.80
CA PRO A 90 -9.73 18.68 8.83
C PRO A 90 -10.67 18.91 7.63
N GLY A 91 -11.22 17.82 7.10
CA GLY A 91 -12.08 17.87 5.92
C GLY A 91 -13.32 18.73 6.17
N LEU A 92 -13.66 19.56 5.17
CA LEU A 92 -14.80 20.48 5.28
C LEU A 92 -16.15 19.76 5.37
N ALA A 93 -16.26 18.56 4.80
CA ALA A 93 -17.47 17.73 4.89
C ALA A 93 -17.35 16.56 5.87
N ASP A 94 -16.13 16.13 6.20
CA ASP A 94 -15.85 15.00 7.09
C ASP A 94 -14.53 15.28 7.83
N PRO A 95 -14.55 15.48 9.17
CA PRO A 95 -13.36 15.83 9.94
C PRO A 95 -12.35 14.67 10.05
N THR A 96 -12.71 13.45 9.67
CA THR A 96 -11.79 12.30 9.60
C THR A 96 -11.00 12.27 8.28
N ALA A 97 -11.43 13.04 7.28
CA ALA A 97 -10.76 13.29 6.02
C ALA A 97 -10.01 14.64 6.05
N VAL A 98 -9.51 15.10 4.90
CA VAL A 98 -8.74 16.36 4.83
C VAL A 98 -9.27 17.30 3.75
N SER A 99 -9.02 18.59 3.94
CA SER A 99 -9.16 19.63 2.93
C SER A 99 -7.86 20.45 2.86
N PHE A 100 -7.61 21.08 1.72
CA PHE A 100 -6.36 21.83 1.49
C PHE A 100 -6.67 23.25 1.07
N ARG A 101 -6.39 24.20 1.95
CA ARG A 101 -6.61 25.63 1.73
C ARG A 101 -5.38 26.26 1.08
N SER A 102 -5.57 27.09 0.06
CA SER A 102 -4.44 27.82 -0.53
C SER A 102 -3.83 28.79 0.48
N VAL A 103 -2.50 28.94 0.47
CA VAL A 103 -1.81 29.90 1.33
C VAL A 103 -2.03 31.34 0.89
N ASN A 104 -1.91 31.62 -0.41
CA ASN A 104 -2.05 32.98 -0.95
C ASN A 104 -3.49 33.36 -1.34
N PHE A 105 -4.40 32.38 -1.42
CA PHE A 105 -5.84 32.61 -1.54
C PHE A 105 -6.58 31.94 -0.38
N PRO A 106 -6.54 32.56 0.82
CA PRO A 106 -6.96 31.91 2.06
C PRO A 106 -8.47 31.64 2.16
N ASP A 107 -9.28 32.18 1.26
CA ASP A 107 -10.71 31.91 1.09
C ASP A 107 -11.00 30.70 0.18
N ARG A 108 -9.97 30.10 -0.43
CA ARG A 108 -10.10 29.03 -1.44
C ARG A 108 -9.48 27.70 -1.01
N TYR A 109 -10.10 26.62 -1.45
CA TYR A 109 -9.65 25.25 -1.19
C TYR A 109 -9.49 24.47 -2.50
N LEU A 110 -8.53 23.53 -2.51
CA LEU A 110 -8.50 22.47 -3.51
C LEU A 110 -9.86 21.77 -3.53
N ARG A 111 -10.49 21.70 -4.69
CA ARG A 111 -11.76 21.00 -4.89
C ARG A 111 -11.89 20.51 -6.32
N HIS A 112 -12.60 19.41 -6.51
CA HIS A 112 -12.95 18.99 -7.87
C HIS A 112 -14.18 19.76 -8.37
N ARG A 113 -14.23 19.98 -9.69
CA ARG A 113 -15.40 20.49 -10.42
C ARG A 113 -15.32 19.94 -11.83
N ASP A 114 -16.38 19.28 -12.30
CA ASP A 114 -16.42 18.67 -13.64
C ASP A 114 -15.22 17.74 -13.91
N LEU A 115 -14.79 16.97 -12.90
CA LEU A 115 -13.60 16.09 -12.92
C LEU A 115 -12.24 16.80 -13.02
N HIS A 116 -12.20 18.11 -12.87
CA HIS A 116 -11.00 18.93 -12.89
C HIS A 116 -10.73 19.48 -11.47
N ILE A 117 -9.47 19.53 -11.02
CA ILE A 117 -9.08 20.17 -9.74
C ILE A 117 -8.83 21.69 -9.85
N TYR A 118 -9.51 22.47 -9.02
CA TYR A 118 -9.35 23.93 -8.91
C TYR A 118 -9.06 24.34 -7.46
N ILE A 119 -8.66 25.59 -7.26
CA ILE A 119 -8.88 26.28 -5.98
C ILE A 119 -10.08 27.20 -6.08
N ASP A 120 -11.08 27.02 -5.23
CA ASP A 120 -12.28 27.88 -5.26
C ASP A 120 -12.82 28.15 -3.86
N PRO A 121 -13.61 29.23 -3.67
CA PRO A 121 -14.38 29.43 -2.45
C PRO A 121 -15.38 28.29 -2.27
N ILE A 122 -15.55 27.87 -1.01
CA ILE A 122 -16.47 26.80 -0.63
C ILE A 122 -17.65 27.40 0.11
N THR A 123 -18.78 27.52 -0.59
CA THR A 123 -19.95 28.28 -0.11
C THR A 123 -21.12 27.39 0.31
N ASP A 124 -21.14 26.13 -0.09
CA ASP A 124 -22.25 25.21 0.14
C ASP A 124 -21.79 23.79 0.50
N ASP A 125 -22.73 22.90 0.80
CA ASP A 125 -22.46 21.50 1.16
C ASP A 125 -21.86 20.68 0.02
N ALA A 126 -22.21 20.98 -1.23
CA ALA A 126 -21.66 20.29 -2.38
C ALA A 126 -20.16 20.60 -2.51
N GLY A 127 -19.80 21.89 -2.48
CA GLY A 127 -18.41 22.34 -2.47
C GLY A 127 -17.61 21.80 -1.29
N ARG A 128 -18.21 21.68 -0.10
CA ARG A 128 -17.54 21.04 1.05
C ARG A 128 -17.16 19.59 0.75
N ARG A 129 -18.06 18.83 0.12
CA ARG A 129 -17.79 17.44 -0.29
C ARG A 129 -16.76 17.37 -1.42
N ASP A 130 -16.83 18.29 -2.38
CA ASP A 130 -15.88 18.36 -3.50
C ASP A 130 -14.47 18.75 -3.07
N ALA A 131 -14.35 19.49 -1.97
CA ALA A 131 -13.10 19.95 -1.37
C ALA A 131 -12.55 19.01 -0.28
N THR A 132 -13.19 17.86 -0.05
CA THR A 132 -12.76 16.89 0.97
C THR A 132 -12.20 15.64 0.30
N PHE A 133 -11.02 15.20 0.75
CA PHE A 133 -10.31 14.07 0.20
C PHE A 133 -9.91 13.07 1.30
N ARG A 134 -9.96 11.78 0.98
CA ARG A 134 -9.35 10.74 1.81
C ARG A 134 -7.88 10.59 1.40
N VAL A 135 -6.97 10.75 2.36
CA VAL A 135 -5.54 10.48 2.15
C VAL A 135 -5.32 8.99 2.33
N GLY A 136 -4.84 8.34 1.29
CA GLY A 136 -4.41 6.94 1.32
C GLY A 136 -2.93 6.80 1.01
N PRO A 137 -2.35 5.60 1.17
CA PRO A 137 -1.03 5.30 0.63
C PRO A 137 -1.00 5.59 -0.88
N GLY A 138 0.16 5.99 -1.40
CA GLY A 138 0.38 6.11 -2.84
C GLY A 138 0.17 4.78 -3.58
N PHE A 139 0.15 4.79 -4.91
CA PHE A 139 -0.12 3.58 -5.72
C PHE A 139 1.09 2.64 -5.87
N LEU A 140 2.00 2.63 -4.88
CA LEU A 140 3.17 1.74 -4.81
C LEU A 140 3.95 1.66 -6.14
N PRO A 141 4.33 2.81 -6.70
CA PRO A 141 4.82 2.90 -8.08
C PRO A 141 6.16 2.22 -8.33
N GLN A 142 6.89 1.87 -7.26
CA GLN A 142 8.09 1.03 -7.31
C GLN A 142 7.79 -0.44 -7.61
N PHE A 143 6.53 -0.83 -7.68
CA PHE A 143 6.15 -2.18 -8.08
C PHE A 143 6.26 -2.34 -9.59
N THR A 144 6.83 -3.47 -9.99
CA THR A 144 6.95 -3.90 -11.38
C THR A 144 6.28 -5.26 -11.53
N PHE A 145 5.82 -5.58 -12.73
CA PHE A 145 5.06 -6.78 -13.03
C PHE A 145 5.61 -7.42 -14.29
N ASP A 146 5.88 -8.72 -14.24
CA ASP A 146 6.24 -9.49 -15.42
C ASP A 146 5.13 -9.39 -16.48
N ALA A 147 5.52 -9.37 -17.76
CA ALA A 147 4.60 -9.19 -18.88
C ALA A 147 3.52 -10.28 -19.01
N SER A 148 3.67 -11.41 -18.29
CA SER A 148 2.67 -12.47 -18.22
C SER A 148 1.49 -12.14 -17.30
N ILE A 149 1.62 -11.13 -16.44
CA ILE A 149 0.57 -10.71 -15.51
C ILE A 149 -0.38 -9.76 -16.25
N SER A 150 -1.68 -10.06 -16.21
CA SER A 150 -2.67 -9.23 -16.91
C SER A 150 -2.81 -7.86 -16.25
N ALA A 151 -3.21 -6.84 -17.01
CA ALA A 151 -3.44 -5.50 -16.45
C ALA A 151 -4.50 -5.50 -15.32
N ALA A 152 -5.53 -6.35 -15.43
CA ALA A 152 -6.54 -6.50 -14.38
C ALA A 152 -5.96 -7.13 -13.10
N ASP A 153 -5.07 -8.10 -13.24
CA ASP A 153 -4.41 -8.73 -12.11
C ASP A 153 -3.39 -7.79 -11.46
N THR A 154 -2.63 -7.03 -12.24
CA THR A 154 -1.77 -5.95 -11.75
C THR A 154 -2.57 -4.93 -10.94
N VAL A 155 -3.75 -4.53 -11.43
CA VAL A 155 -4.64 -3.64 -10.69
C VAL A 155 -5.02 -4.24 -9.35
N THR A 156 -5.44 -5.51 -9.36
CA THR A 156 -5.82 -6.22 -8.14
C THR A 156 -4.64 -6.32 -7.17
N LEU A 157 -3.45 -6.69 -7.61
CA LEU A 157 -2.27 -6.81 -6.76
C LEU A 157 -1.93 -5.49 -6.06
N VAL A 158 -1.85 -4.39 -6.82
CA VAL A 158 -1.54 -3.08 -6.24
C VAL A 158 -2.61 -2.66 -5.24
N ASP A 159 -3.89 -2.89 -5.55
CA ASP A 159 -4.99 -2.52 -4.66
C ASP A 159 -4.95 -3.33 -3.35
N ARG A 160 -4.60 -4.62 -3.41
CA ARG A 160 -4.46 -5.50 -2.24
C ARG A 160 -3.23 -5.16 -1.40
N HIS A 161 -2.14 -4.77 -2.04
CA HIS A 161 -0.97 -4.23 -1.35
C HIS A 161 -1.26 -2.88 -0.65
N ARG A 162 -2.01 -1.98 -1.29
CA ARG A 162 -2.45 -0.72 -0.66
C ARG A 162 -3.31 -1.00 0.57
N ALA A 163 -4.24 -1.96 0.46
CA ALA A 163 -5.05 -2.40 1.60
C ALA A 163 -4.16 -2.95 2.73
N ALA A 164 -3.17 -3.78 2.41
CA ALA A 164 -2.22 -4.31 3.38
C ALA A 164 -1.41 -3.22 4.09
N VAL A 165 -0.89 -2.23 3.35
CA VAL A 165 -0.16 -1.08 3.92
C VAL A 165 -1.07 -0.25 4.82
N ALA A 166 -2.31 0.01 4.42
CA ALA A 166 -3.28 0.75 5.23
C ALA A 166 -3.60 0.00 6.54
N SER A 167 -3.85 -1.30 6.45
CA SER A 167 -4.09 -2.18 7.60
C SER A 167 -2.91 -2.23 8.57
N LEU A 168 -1.67 -2.27 8.06
CA LEU A 168 -0.47 -2.25 8.90
C LEU A 168 -0.40 -1.02 9.79
N ALA A 169 -0.85 0.15 9.33
CA ALA A 169 -0.81 1.38 10.12
C ALA A 169 -1.56 1.23 11.45
N ALA A 170 -2.78 0.68 11.42
CA ALA A 170 -3.62 0.45 12.59
C ALA A 170 -3.30 -0.87 13.35
N CYS A 171 -2.48 -1.74 12.78
CA CYS A 171 -2.26 -3.07 13.34
C CYS A 171 -1.49 -3.06 14.65
N THR A 172 -1.96 -3.83 15.64
CA THR A 172 -1.32 -3.98 16.96
C THR A 172 -0.61 -5.33 17.14
N ARG A 173 -0.64 -6.19 16.11
CA ARG A 173 -0.07 -7.55 16.15
C ARG A 173 1.42 -7.62 15.84
N LEU A 174 1.96 -6.56 15.24
CA LEU A 174 3.40 -6.37 15.03
C LEU A 174 3.94 -5.30 15.97
N ALA A 175 5.15 -5.50 16.47
CA ALA A 175 5.89 -4.47 17.17
C ALA A 175 6.18 -3.27 16.25
N GLY A 176 6.48 -2.11 16.83
CA GLY A 176 6.66 -0.87 16.05
C GLY A 176 7.81 -0.94 15.04
N ASP A 177 8.92 -1.56 15.43
CA ASP A 177 10.09 -1.80 14.58
C ASP A 177 9.80 -2.85 13.50
N GLU A 178 9.05 -3.90 13.82
CA GLU A 178 8.60 -4.91 12.86
C GLU A 178 7.74 -4.29 11.76
N LYS A 179 6.73 -3.53 12.16
CA LYS A 179 5.86 -2.79 11.26
C LYS A 179 6.67 -1.85 10.37
N LEU A 180 7.59 -1.08 10.95
CA LEU A 180 8.40 -0.12 10.20
C LEU A 180 9.32 -0.81 9.19
N LYS A 181 9.87 -1.99 9.52
CA LYS A 181 10.70 -2.77 8.61
C LYS A 181 9.90 -3.28 7.41
N VAL A 182 8.67 -3.78 7.63
CA VAL A 182 7.78 -4.20 6.54
C VAL A 182 7.36 -2.99 5.69
N LEU A 183 6.95 -1.89 6.31
CA LEU A 183 6.57 -0.66 5.59
C LEU A 183 7.70 -0.10 4.71
N ARG A 184 8.96 -0.12 5.19
CA ARG A 184 10.11 0.29 4.36
C ARG A 184 10.36 -0.62 3.16
N THR A 185 9.87 -1.86 3.20
CA THR A 185 9.99 -2.78 2.06
C THR A 185 9.05 -2.37 0.92
N TYR A 186 7.90 -1.78 1.25
CA TYR A 186 7.02 -1.11 0.29
C TYR A 186 7.60 0.19 -0.29
N GLU A 187 8.79 0.62 0.11
CA GLU A 187 9.49 1.76 -0.52
C GLU A 187 10.58 1.28 -1.50
N LYS A 188 10.84 -0.03 -1.56
CA LYS A 188 11.81 -0.65 -2.47
C LYS A 188 11.14 -1.13 -3.75
N ALA A 189 11.91 -1.22 -4.83
CA ALA A 189 11.44 -1.90 -6.03
C ALA A 189 11.12 -3.37 -5.71
N ILE A 190 9.88 -3.78 -6.00
CA ILE A 190 9.40 -5.16 -5.87
C ILE A 190 8.91 -5.62 -7.24
N ASN A 191 9.50 -6.69 -7.75
CA ASN A 191 9.12 -7.30 -9.01
C ASN A 191 8.17 -8.48 -8.75
N HIS A 192 6.97 -8.36 -9.30
CA HIS A 192 5.93 -9.37 -9.25
C HIS A 192 6.05 -10.30 -10.44
N ARG A 193 6.14 -11.60 -10.15
CA ARG A 193 6.26 -12.66 -11.14
C ARG A 193 5.13 -13.66 -11.00
N THR A 194 5.02 -14.56 -11.95
CA THR A 194 4.06 -15.67 -11.89
C THR A 194 4.75 -16.95 -11.39
N ILE A 195 4.06 -17.70 -10.53
CA ILE A 195 4.41 -19.09 -10.19
C ILE A 195 3.17 -19.98 -10.41
N THR A 196 3.37 -21.25 -10.77
CA THR A 196 2.28 -22.20 -11.07
C THR A 196 2.34 -23.48 -10.24
N THR A 197 3.20 -23.52 -9.23
CA THR A 197 3.36 -24.68 -8.34
C THR A 197 2.02 -25.02 -7.68
N PRO A 198 1.50 -26.26 -7.86
CA PRO A 198 0.23 -26.66 -7.26
C PRO A 198 0.22 -26.48 -5.75
N GLY A 199 -0.89 -25.94 -5.24
CA GLY A 199 -1.08 -25.74 -3.80
C GLY A 199 -0.27 -24.59 -3.20
N VAL A 200 0.48 -23.81 -3.97
CA VAL A 200 1.23 -22.65 -3.49
C VAL A 200 0.51 -21.36 -3.83
N ASN A 201 0.22 -20.52 -2.83
CA ASN A 201 -0.41 -19.20 -3.03
C ASN A 201 0.57 -18.16 -3.62
N ALA A 202 1.73 -17.99 -2.97
CA ALA A 202 2.79 -17.07 -3.36
C ALA A 202 4.12 -17.49 -2.71
N SER A 203 5.20 -16.81 -3.06
CA SER A 203 6.51 -16.96 -2.43
C SER A 203 7.33 -15.68 -2.64
N ALA A 204 8.21 -15.36 -1.70
CA ALA A 204 9.21 -14.30 -1.85
C ALA A 204 10.57 -14.73 -1.29
N GLN A 205 11.62 -14.19 -1.90
CA GLN A 205 12.98 -14.38 -1.40
C GLN A 205 13.18 -13.58 -0.11
N VAL A 206 13.74 -14.20 0.92
CA VAL A 206 14.04 -13.53 2.20
C VAL A 206 15.04 -12.40 1.98
N GLY A 207 14.64 -11.17 2.32
CA GLY A 207 15.43 -9.96 2.10
C GLY A 207 15.52 -9.50 0.63
N GLY A 208 14.84 -10.21 -0.27
CA GLY A 208 14.86 -9.95 -1.70
C GLY A 208 13.87 -8.88 -2.17
N SER A 209 13.75 -8.79 -3.48
CA SER A 209 12.91 -7.82 -4.20
C SER A 209 11.96 -8.50 -5.20
N TYR A 210 11.67 -9.79 -5.00
CA TYR A 210 10.80 -10.58 -5.86
C TYR A 210 9.64 -11.16 -5.08
N LEU A 211 8.45 -11.10 -5.66
CA LEU A 211 7.24 -11.71 -5.14
C LEU A 211 6.60 -12.52 -6.27
N ASN A 212 6.62 -13.85 -6.16
CA ASN A 212 5.98 -14.74 -7.13
C ASN A 212 4.54 -15.02 -6.68
N VAL A 213 3.57 -14.78 -7.56
CA VAL A 213 2.14 -14.95 -7.27
C VAL A 213 1.57 -16.10 -8.10
N ASN A 214 0.82 -16.98 -7.45
CA ASN A 214 0.03 -18.00 -8.14
C ASN A 214 -1.40 -17.54 -8.34
N PHE A 215 -1.68 -16.95 -9.50
CA PHE A 215 -3.02 -16.45 -9.82
C PHE A 215 -4.08 -17.57 -9.89
N GLY A 216 -3.70 -18.81 -10.22
CA GLY A 216 -4.62 -19.94 -10.25
C GLY A 216 -5.06 -20.43 -8.87
N VAL A 217 -4.24 -20.22 -7.85
CA VAL A 217 -4.50 -20.67 -6.48
C VAL A 217 -4.96 -19.51 -5.60
N LEU A 218 -4.26 -18.37 -5.61
CA LEU A 218 -4.49 -17.26 -4.69
C LEU A 218 -5.74 -16.44 -5.05
N PHE A 219 -5.92 -16.06 -6.31
CA PHE A 219 -6.98 -15.11 -6.68
C PHE A 219 -8.41 -15.61 -6.42
N PRO A 220 -8.74 -16.89 -6.61
CA PRO A 220 -10.05 -17.43 -6.25
C PRO A 220 -10.41 -17.34 -4.77
N GLN A 221 -9.45 -17.10 -3.87
CA GLN A 221 -9.68 -17.10 -2.42
C GLN A 221 -10.25 -15.79 -1.87
N GLY A 222 -10.24 -14.71 -2.66
CA GLY A 222 -10.85 -13.43 -2.31
C GLY A 222 -9.85 -12.39 -1.80
N GLY A 223 -10.33 -11.15 -1.64
CA GLY A 223 -9.49 -9.98 -1.42
C GLY A 223 -8.69 -10.01 -0.12
N ASP A 224 -9.26 -10.53 0.96
CA ASP A 224 -8.58 -10.59 2.25
C ASP A 224 -7.42 -11.59 2.19
N GLU A 225 -7.63 -12.76 1.61
CA GLU A 225 -6.57 -13.78 1.46
C GLU A 225 -5.44 -13.30 0.55
N ILE A 226 -5.77 -12.61 -0.55
CA ILE A 226 -4.76 -11.99 -1.41
C ILE A 226 -3.93 -10.98 -0.59
N ALA A 227 -4.58 -10.07 0.15
CA ALA A 227 -3.87 -9.07 0.95
C ALA A 227 -3.04 -9.70 2.08
N GLN A 228 -3.54 -10.75 2.74
CA GLN A 228 -2.82 -11.48 3.78
C GLN A 228 -1.57 -12.18 3.24
N THR A 229 -1.73 -12.91 2.13
CA THR A 229 -0.61 -13.58 1.47
C THR A 229 0.43 -12.57 1.00
N LEU A 230 0.01 -11.48 0.33
CA LEU A 230 0.95 -10.44 -0.11
C LEU A 230 1.68 -9.77 1.04
N LEU A 231 1.00 -9.51 2.17
CA LEU A 231 1.62 -8.95 3.36
C LEU A 231 2.63 -9.92 3.99
N HIS A 232 2.30 -11.21 4.03
CA HIS A 232 3.19 -12.27 4.47
C HIS A 232 4.47 -12.31 3.62
N GLU A 233 4.33 -12.36 2.30
CA GLU A 233 5.48 -12.39 1.38
C GLU A 233 6.31 -11.10 1.48
N MET A 234 5.68 -9.95 1.67
CA MET A 234 6.40 -8.69 1.92
C MET A 234 7.17 -8.70 3.24
N ALA A 235 6.75 -9.45 4.25
CA ALA A 235 7.54 -9.67 5.45
C ALA A 235 8.77 -10.53 5.18
N HIS A 236 8.69 -11.50 4.27
CA HIS A 236 9.89 -12.20 3.77
C HIS A 236 10.84 -11.26 3.03
N CYS A 237 10.35 -10.41 2.12
CA CYS A 237 11.16 -9.35 1.49
C CYS A 237 11.79 -8.39 2.53
N ALA A 238 11.16 -8.20 3.69
CA ALA A 238 11.71 -7.43 4.81
C ALA A 238 12.79 -8.21 5.61
N GLY A 239 13.08 -9.45 5.25
CA GLY A 239 14.07 -10.32 5.87
C GLY A 239 13.57 -11.09 7.09
N TYR A 240 12.25 -11.22 7.27
CA TYR A 240 11.69 -12.11 8.29
C TYR A 240 11.58 -13.54 7.76
N THR A 241 11.66 -14.50 8.68
CA THR A 241 11.52 -15.92 8.38
C THR A 241 10.57 -16.57 9.38
N HIS A 242 10.19 -17.80 9.08
CA HIS A 242 9.53 -18.70 10.03
C HIS A 242 10.11 -20.11 9.86
N PRO A 243 10.05 -20.98 10.89
CA PRO A 243 10.45 -22.38 10.76
C PRO A 243 9.50 -23.13 9.81
N SER A 244 9.80 -24.40 9.51
CA SER A 244 8.78 -25.26 8.90
C SER A 244 7.66 -25.52 9.89
N ARG A 245 6.41 -25.42 9.42
CA ARG A 245 5.22 -25.75 10.20
C ARG A 245 5.25 -27.22 10.59
N ARG A 246 4.99 -27.50 11.87
CA ARG A 246 4.74 -28.86 12.37
C ARG A 246 3.25 -29.14 12.27
N ASP A 247 2.86 -29.90 11.27
CA ASP A 247 1.45 -30.26 11.05
C ASP A 247 1.06 -31.50 11.87
N PRO A 248 -0.20 -31.57 12.36
CA PRO A 248 -0.75 -32.79 12.94
C PRO A 248 -0.90 -33.89 11.88
N ASP A 249 -0.66 -35.14 12.26
CA ASP A 249 -0.99 -36.30 11.45
C ASP A 249 -2.49 -36.61 11.57
N TRP A 250 -3.26 -36.07 10.62
CA TRP A 250 -4.70 -36.26 10.53
C TRP A 250 -5.11 -37.73 10.40
N SER A 251 -4.24 -38.58 9.83
CA SER A 251 -4.53 -40.02 9.70
C SER A 251 -4.51 -40.74 11.05
N LEU A 252 -3.88 -40.13 12.05
CA LEU A 252 -3.83 -40.60 13.43
C LEU A 252 -4.83 -39.88 14.35
N GLY A 253 -5.70 -39.04 13.79
CA GLY A 253 -6.70 -38.28 14.55
C GLY A 253 -6.15 -37.11 15.37
N GLN A 254 -4.89 -36.70 15.13
CA GLN A 254 -4.28 -35.55 15.78
C GLN A 254 -4.92 -34.25 15.29
N SER A 255 -5.01 -33.23 16.15
CA SER A 255 -5.58 -31.95 15.75
C SER A 255 -5.09 -30.78 16.59
N CYS A 256 -5.45 -29.57 16.16
CA CYS A 256 -5.23 -28.37 16.95
C CYS A 256 -6.13 -28.25 18.18
N ASP A 257 -7.01 -29.22 18.45
CA ASP A 257 -7.79 -29.28 19.70
C ASP A 257 -7.06 -30.07 20.80
N ASP A 258 -5.88 -30.64 20.50
CA ASP A 258 -5.09 -31.41 21.46
C ASP A 258 -4.69 -30.57 22.70
N PRO A 259 -4.70 -31.20 23.90
CA PRO A 259 -4.37 -30.52 25.15
C PRO A 259 -2.90 -30.07 25.18
N ALA A 260 -2.65 -28.94 25.82
CA ALA A 260 -1.30 -28.36 25.93
C ALA A 260 -0.35 -29.25 26.76
N PRO A 261 0.96 -29.31 26.43
CA PRO A 261 1.61 -28.62 25.31
C PRO A 261 1.34 -29.31 23.97
N ARG A 262 0.97 -28.51 22.95
CA ARG A 262 0.73 -29.03 21.59
C ARG A 262 2.08 -29.32 20.91
N PRO A 263 2.27 -30.51 20.31
CA PRO A 263 3.48 -30.80 19.53
C PRO A 263 3.45 -30.16 18.13
N PHE A 264 2.29 -29.65 17.70
CA PHE A 264 2.03 -29.05 16.39
C PHE A 264 1.95 -27.53 16.47
N ASP A 265 2.15 -26.87 15.34
CA ASP A 265 1.94 -25.44 15.17
C ASP A 265 0.50 -25.20 14.72
N CYS A 266 -0.25 -24.41 15.49
CA CYS A 266 -1.67 -24.18 15.29
C CYS A 266 -2.01 -22.70 15.13
N PRO A 267 -2.90 -22.32 14.20
CA PRO A 267 -3.29 -20.93 14.02
C PRO A 267 -3.69 -20.25 15.34
N GLY A 268 -3.17 -19.06 15.59
CA GLY A 268 -3.45 -18.28 16.80
C GLY A 268 -2.74 -18.73 18.07
N ASP A 269 -1.93 -19.80 18.05
CA ASP A 269 -1.17 -20.23 19.24
C ASP A 269 -0.01 -19.28 19.60
N ASN A 270 0.37 -18.39 18.67
CA ASN A 270 1.53 -17.50 18.78
C ASN A 270 2.83 -18.25 19.14
N GLY A 271 2.93 -19.52 18.70
CA GLY A 271 4.04 -20.42 18.91
C GLY A 271 5.19 -20.19 17.92
N PRO A 272 6.15 -21.13 17.83
CA PRO A 272 7.35 -20.97 17.01
C PRO A 272 7.10 -20.64 15.53
N TYR A 273 6.00 -21.13 14.95
CA TYR A 273 5.60 -20.81 13.58
C TYR A 273 4.66 -19.59 13.53
N TYR A 274 3.48 -19.68 14.15
CA TYR A 274 2.43 -18.65 14.03
C TYR A 274 2.69 -17.37 14.82
N GLY A 275 3.68 -17.36 15.72
CA GLY A 275 4.14 -16.17 16.43
C GLY A 275 5.19 -15.35 15.68
N THR A 276 5.64 -15.80 14.51
CA THR A 276 6.63 -15.06 13.71
C THR A 276 5.99 -13.84 13.03
N PRO A 277 6.78 -12.81 12.66
CA PRO A 277 6.26 -11.59 12.05
C PRO A 277 5.43 -11.80 10.76
N PRO A 278 5.84 -12.65 9.79
CA PRO A 278 5.03 -12.87 8.58
C PRO A 278 3.63 -13.40 8.91
N LEU A 279 3.54 -14.35 9.85
CA LEU A 279 2.29 -14.96 10.27
C LEU A 279 1.46 -14.01 11.17
N ARG A 280 2.10 -13.22 12.04
CA ARG A 280 1.38 -12.20 12.83
C ARG A 280 0.83 -11.07 11.97
N ALA A 281 1.49 -10.74 10.86
CA ALA A 281 1.05 -9.69 9.94
C ALA A 281 -0.30 -10.01 9.28
N GLU A 282 -0.61 -11.30 9.07
CA GLU A 282 -1.88 -11.71 8.46
C GLU A 282 -3.10 -11.28 9.28
N PHE A 283 -2.99 -11.26 10.61
CA PHE A 283 -4.05 -10.76 11.49
C PHE A 283 -4.39 -9.29 11.22
N CYS A 284 -3.47 -8.50 10.66
CA CYS A 284 -3.71 -7.10 10.37
C CYS A 284 -4.79 -6.89 9.29
N ILE A 285 -5.05 -7.90 8.46
CA ILE A 285 -6.00 -7.78 7.35
C ILE A 285 -7.41 -8.21 7.80
N ALA A 286 -7.58 -9.47 8.20
CA ALA A 286 -8.88 -10.07 8.48
C ALA A 286 -9.08 -10.48 9.95
N GLY A 287 -8.14 -10.15 10.84
CA GLY A 287 -8.21 -10.54 12.25
C GLY A 287 -7.97 -12.03 12.52
N VAL A 288 -7.60 -12.81 11.50
CA VAL A 288 -7.24 -14.23 11.56
C VAL A 288 -6.01 -14.52 10.70
N GLN A 289 -5.37 -15.67 10.87
CA GLN A 289 -4.33 -16.17 9.95
C GLN A 289 -4.98 -16.97 8.81
N SER A 290 -4.40 -16.94 7.62
CA SER A 290 -5.00 -17.51 6.39
C SER A 290 -5.30 -19.01 6.51
N ASP A 291 -4.47 -19.72 7.25
CA ASP A 291 -4.55 -21.18 7.46
C ASP A 291 -5.65 -21.59 8.46
N ALA A 292 -6.29 -20.63 9.14
CA ALA A 292 -7.33 -20.91 10.13
C ALA A 292 -8.68 -21.31 9.51
N GLN A 293 -8.87 -21.16 8.19
CA GLN A 293 -10.15 -21.39 7.50
C GLN A 293 -10.19 -22.64 6.59
N LEU A 294 -9.23 -23.57 6.67
CA LEU A 294 -9.17 -24.79 5.84
C LEU A 294 -9.23 -24.50 4.32
N ARG A 295 -8.69 -23.35 3.89
CA ARG A 295 -8.53 -23.03 2.46
C ARG A 295 -7.04 -23.06 2.14
N VAL A 296 -6.63 -24.14 1.47
CA VAL A 296 -5.30 -24.44 0.86
C VAL A 296 -4.35 -25.34 1.68
N ASP A 297 -3.75 -26.30 0.97
CA ASP A 297 -2.88 -27.38 1.45
C ASP A 297 -1.41 -26.98 1.74
N ARG A 298 -0.99 -25.71 1.54
CA ARG A 298 0.31 -25.12 2.00
C ARG A 298 0.47 -23.66 1.52
N LYS A 299 1.13 -22.79 2.30
CA LYS A 299 1.91 -21.69 1.71
C LYS A 299 3.26 -22.27 1.29
N ALA A 300 3.83 -21.88 0.14
CA ALA A 300 5.17 -22.37 -0.19
C ALA A 300 6.12 -21.91 0.92
N ALA A 301 6.70 -22.86 1.66
CA ALA A 301 7.88 -22.61 2.48
C ALA A 301 9.14 -22.37 1.62
N GLY A 302 8.96 -21.94 0.37
CA GLY A 302 9.92 -22.14 -0.72
C GLY A 302 10.81 -20.94 -0.96
N GLU A 303 11.81 -20.78 -0.08
CA GLU A 303 13.23 -20.59 -0.41
C GLU A 303 13.95 -20.31 0.91
N ARG A 304 14.61 -21.35 1.47
CA ARG A 304 15.46 -21.19 2.65
C ARG A 304 16.79 -20.57 2.20
N CYS A 305 17.12 -19.39 2.71
CA CYS A 305 18.49 -18.93 2.77
C CYS A 305 19.19 -19.66 3.92
N GLU A 306 20.10 -20.58 3.59
CA GLU A 306 21.15 -20.91 4.55
C GLU A 306 22.14 -19.75 4.55
N ILE A 307 22.28 -19.11 5.72
CA ILE A 307 23.33 -18.13 5.96
C ILE A 307 24.49 -18.92 6.56
N ASP A 308 25.59 -19.01 5.82
CA ASP A 308 26.79 -19.67 6.32
C ASP A 308 27.42 -18.85 7.47
N PRO A 309 28.41 -19.41 8.20
CA PRO A 309 29.07 -18.70 9.29
C PRO A 309 29.74 -17.38 8.90
N ASP A 310 29.93 -17.13 7.59
CA ASP A 310 30.53 -15.93 7.02
C ASP A 310 29.49 -14.91 6.52
N GLY A 311 28.20 -15.21 6.67
CA GLY A 311 27.10 -14.30 6.33
C GLY A 311 26.68 -14.34 4.86
N LEU A 312 27.14 -15.32 4.08
CA LEU A 312 26.75 -15.51 2.69
C LEU A 312 25.44 -16.31 2.62
N ALA A 313 24.44 -15.75 1.94
CA ALA A 313 23.15 -16.39 1.75
C ALA A 313 23.16 -17.23 0.46
N THR A 314 22.99 -18.54 0.60
CA THR A 314 22.80 -19.47 -0.53
C THR A 314 21.36 -19.94 -0.63
N LEU A 315 20.82 -19.93 -1.85
CA LEU A 315 19.49 -20.48 -2.17
C LEU A 315 19.57 -22.01 -2.12
N SER A 316 18.74 -22.64 -1.29
CA SER A 316 18.52 -24.09 -1.34
C SER A 316 17.26 -24.42 -2.13
N ALA A 317 17.38 -25.35 -3.07
CA ALA A 317 16.30 -25.85 -3.91
C ALA A 317 15.30 -26.72 -3.10
#